data_AF-A0A971QPW5-F1
#
_entry.id   AF-A0A971QPW5-F1
#
_cell.length_a   1.000
_cell.length_b   1.000
_cell.length_c   1.000
_cell.angle_alpha   90.00
_cell.angle_beta   90.00
_cell.angle_gamma   90.00
#
_symmetry.space_group_name_H-M   'P 1'
#
loop_
_entity.id
_entity.type
_entity.pdbx_description
1 polymer ?
#
loop_
_entity_poly.entity_id
_entity_poly.type
_entity_poly.pdbx_seq_one_letter_code
_entity_poly.pdbx_strand_id
1 'polypeptide(L)'
;MKKYTISRRNFLKTTAATTAAVTLMPLGGCNVEKTPAPMTRKFGKHDFMVTTLGLGGQASIQWTPEGVDPVAIILKAFDLGINYYDTSNLYGPSQRNFHEAFRRLHLIPGEEGYDRELRSRIWLTSKTCMRWGNPGWEPRENVSNWSNGEHVQCAVDDLKRTLTQVFGDGEGNYPEGAYLDMILIHTLHNSAEVDVLYEGLETPLDPEGHFGALVALRDFRDGTNLTGMNPRNEKLIRHIGFSGHSNPPAMMDMIQRDEWDLLGGLLVAINANDRLMFNMQHNVIPVAEAKGMGIIGMKAFADAAMYHKEPGWSSKPEHVYLKVGDPALPSRPLIEYALTTPGVHTLITGIGHIDEDPLRCQLVQNFYAAQITPDGLSPDERGKIEQLAAGIKEGKTNYFQMARTGLSGPRELRKTEEDGKILLSWQTAYAGDDPIVRYEVLVNGVAAAEVTHHPQLLRKKPFSCEIPEGETVVVAAIDAAGNRAESLLA
;
A
#
# COMPACT_ATOMS: atom_id res chain seq x y z
N MET A 1 6.19 -20.07 -26.37
CA MET A 1 6.75 -18.72 -26.13
C MET A 1 8.27 -18.77 -26.28
N LYS A 2 8.87 -17.92 -27.12
CA LYS A 2 10.33 -17.80 -27.21
C LYS A 2 10.82 -17.13 -25.92
N LYS A 3 11.75 -17.76 -25.20
CA LYS A 3 12.38 -17.19 -24.00
C LYS A 3 13.14 -15.93 -24.38
N TYR A 4 12.76 -14.79 -23.80
CA TYR A 4 13.41 -13.50 -24.02
C TYR A 4 14.89 -13.57 -23.62
N THR A 5 15.80 -13.19 -24.52
CA THR A 5 17.25 -13.23 -24.31
C THR A 5 17.79 -11.80 -24.23
N ILE A 6 18.21 -11.38 -23.04
CA ILE A 6 18.85 -10.07 -22.81
C ILE A 6 20.37 -10.27 -22.86
N SER A 7 21.06 -9.53 -23.74
CA SER A 7 22.53 -9.59 -23.83
C SER A 7 23.19 -8.88 -22.64
N ARG A 8 24.41 -9.31 -22.24
CA ARG A 8 25.23 -8.65 -21.19
C ARG A 8 25.44 -7.16 -21.44
N ARG A 9 25.47 -6.74 -22.70
CA ARG A 9 25.58 -5.33 -23.12
C ARG A 9 24.32 -4.53 -22.75
N ASN A 10 23.15 -5.15 -22.83
CA ASN A 10 21.90 -4.54 -22.40
C ASN A 10 21.79 -4.55 -20.87
N PHE A 11 22.22 -5.62 -20.20
CA PHE A 11 22.30 -5.67 -18.73
C PHE A 11 23.15 -4.52 -18.16
N LEU A 12 24.38 -4.34 -18.66
CA LEU A 12 25.25 -3.24 -18.23
C LEU A 12 24.64 -1.87 -18.52
N LYS A 13 23.91 -1.70 -19.63
CA LYS A 13 23.19 -0.44 -19.93
C LYS A 13 22.00 -0.20 -19.00
N THR A 14 21.30 -1.26 -18.57
CA THR A 14 20.20 -1.17 -17.61
C THR A 14 20.67 -0.94 -16.17
N THR A 15 21.91 -1.33 -15.83
CA THR A 15 22.49 -1.17 -14.49
C THR A 15 23.46 0.03 -14.36
N ALA A 16 23.97 0.59 -15.46
CA ALA A 16 25.00 1.64 -15.43
C ALA A 16 24.55 3.03 -14.92
N ALA A 17 23.34 3.17 -14.36
CA ALA A 17 22.90 4.42 -13.75
C ALA A 17 23.27 4.56 -12.26
N THR A 18 23.79 3.51 -11.61
CA THR A 18 24.30 3.56 -10.22
C THR A 18 25.78 3.17 -10.20
N THR A 19 26.63 4.14 -9.91
CA THR A 19 28.08 3.94 -9.81
C THR A 19 28.41 3.53 -8.38
N ALA A 20 29.27 2.51 -8.23
CA ALA A 20 30.01 2.11 -7.02
C ALA A 20 29.36 1.12 -6.01
N ALA A 21 28.86 -0.03 -6.48
CA ALA A 21 28.86 -1.27 -5.68
C ALA A 21 28.85 -2.53 -6.58
N VAL A 22 29.82 -2.63 -7.50
CA VAL A 22 30.01 -3.88 -8.25
C VAL A 22 30.90 -4.80 -7.42
N THR A 23 30.27 -5.70 -6.66
CA THR A 23 30.93 -6.89 -6.14
C THR A 23 31.52 -7.69 -7.31
N LEU A 24 32.80 -8.04 -7.19
CA LEU A 24 33.58 -8.82 -8.15
C LEU A 24 32.90 -10.18 -8.43
N MET A 25 32.16 -10.29 -9.54
CA MET A 25 31.84 -11.59 -10.12
C MET A 25 33.04 -12.09 -10.93
N PRO A 26 33.39 -13.39 -10.84
CA PRO A 26 34.57 -13.94 -11.50
C PRO A 26 34.45 -13.81 -13.02
N LEU A 27 35.53 -13.30 -13.62
CA LEU A 27 35.74 -13.19 -15.06
C LEU A 27 35.99 -14.60 -15.64
N GLY A 28 34.93 -15.33 -15.97
CA GLY A 28 35.04 -16.60 -16.69
C GLY A 28 33.69 -17.09 -17.21
N GLY A 29 33.61 -17.34 -18.53
CA GLY A 29 32.51 -18.06 -19.17
C GLY A 29 31.55 -17.18 -19.99
N CYS A 30 31.59 -17.33 -21.31
CA CYS A 30 30.55 -16.87 -22.22
C CYS A 30 29.28 -17.67 -21.98
N ASN A 31 28.27 -17.05 -21.35
CA ASN A 31 26.89 -17.48 -21.43
C ASN A 31 25.98 -16.23 -21.48
N VAL A 32 25.11 -16.19 -22.49
CA VAL A 32 24.03 -15.21 -22.62
C VAL A 32 22.89 -15.72 -21.74
N GLU A 33 22.93 -15.47 -20.43
CA GLU A 33 22.01 -16.13 -19.51
C GLU A 33 21.19 -15.16 -18.66
N LYS A 34 19.89 -15.12 -19.02
CA LYS A 34 18.68 -14.92 -18.20
C LYS A 34 18.56 -13.61 -17.41
N THR A 35 17.38 -13.00 -17.47
CA THR A 35 16.93 -12.04 -16.45
C THR A 35 17.24 -12.61 -15.06
N PRO A 36 17.78 -11.79 -14.12
CA PRO A 36 18.06 -12.29 -12.78
C PRO A 36 16.77 -12.79 -12.12
N ALA A 37 16.90 -13.72 -11.17
CA ALA A 37 15.75 -14.11 -10.37
C ALA A 37 15.21 -12.87 -9.63
N PRO A 38 13.88 -12.70 -9.52
CA PRO A 38 13.30 -11.55 -8.85
C PRO A 38 13.78 -11.50 -7.40
N MET A 39 14.26 -10.33 -6.97
CA MET A 39 14.44 -10.08 -5.53
C MET A 39 13.10 -10.22 -4.81
N THR A 40 13.11 -10.94 -3.70
CA THR A 40 11.94 -11.13 -2.83
C THR A 40 12.20 -10.65 -1.41
N ARG A 41 11.14 -10.23 -0.72
CA ARG A 41 11.16 -9.86 0.70
C ARG A 41 10.09 -10.64 1.45
N LYS A 42 10.30 -10.91 2.75
CA LYS A 42 9.24 -11.46 3.61
C LYS A 42 8.08 -10.46 3.65
N PHE A 43 6.86 -10.89 3.38
CA PHE A 43 5.74 -9.96 3.25
C PHE A 43 5.03 -9.73 4.59
N GLY A 44 5.51 -8.76 5.37
CA GLY A 44 5.01 -8.53 6.73
C GLY A 44 5.02 -9.82 7.57
N LYS A 45 3.94 -10.05 8.32
CA LYS A 45 3.73 -11.27 9.13
C LYS A 45 3.29 -12.50 8.31
N HIS A 46 3.08 -12.36 7.01
CA HIS A 46 2.53 -13.45 6.18
C HIS A 46 3.58 -14.50 5.87
N ASP A 47 3.15 -15.75 5.71
CA ASP A 47 4.02 -16.80 5.21
C ASP A 47 4.22 -16.75 3.69
N PHE A 48 4.76 -15.63 3.22
CA PHE A 48 4.94 -15.36 1.79
C PHE A 48 6.19 -14.52 1.53
N MET A 49 6.93 -14.89 0.49
CA MET A 49 8.05 -14.11 -0.04
C MET A 49 7.55 -13.36 -1.27
N VAL A 50 7.34 -12.05 -1.13
CA VAL A 50 6.81 -11.20 -2.20
C VAL A 50 7.94 -10.65 -3.06
N THR A 51 7.77 -10.60 -4.37
CA THR A 51 8.70 -9.90 -5.26
C THR A 51 8.70 -8.40 -4.96
N THR A 52 9.88 -7.77 -5.01
CA THR A 52 9.99 -6.32 -4.76
C THR A 52 9.22 -5.49 -5.78
N LEU A 53 9.01 -5.99 -7.00
CA LEU A 53 8.07 -5.43 -7.96
C LEU A 53 6.76 -6.21 -7.95
N GLY A 54 5.63 -5.51 -7.89
CA GLY A 54 4.30 -6.03 -8.19
C GLY A 54 3.70 -5.38 -9.44
N LEU A 55 2.71 -6.03 -10.03
CA LEU A 55 1.97 -5.51 -11.17
C LEU A 55 0.67 -4.83 -10.71
N GLY A 56 0.53 -3.53 -11.00
CA GLY A 56 -0.70 -2.77 -10.73
C GLY A 56 -1.68 -2.85 -11.91
N GLY A 57 -2.95 -3.12 -11.63
CA GLY A 57 -4.03 -3.25 -12.62
C GLY A 57 -4.59 -1.93 -13.18
N GLN A 58 -3.96 -0.79 -12.89
CA GLN A 58 -4.25 0.48 -13.59
C GLN A 58 -3.39 0.64 -14.86
N ALA A 59 -3.11 1.88 -15.28
CA ALA A 59 -2.42 2.19 -16.54
C ALA A 59 -3.10 1.46 -17.71
N SER A 60 -2.35 0.77 -18.59
CA SER A 60 -2.94 0.10 -19.76
C SER A 60 -3.83 -1.09 -19.43
N ILE A 61 -3.78 -1.64 -18.22
CA ILE A 61 -4.68 -2.75 -17.83
C ILE A 61 -6.12 -2.23 -17.57
N GLN A 62 -6.26 -0.97 -17.15
CA GLN A 62 -7.56 -0.30 -16.96
C GLN A 62 -7.92 0.61 -18.16
N TRP A 63 -6.97 1.46 -18.56
CA TRP A 63 -7.14 2.53 -19.55
C TRP A 63 -6.34 2.18 -20.81
N THR A 64 -6.72 1.10 -21.49
CA THR A 64 -5.97 0.52 -22.61
C THR A 64 -5.80 1.48 -23.79
N PRO A 65 -4.58 1.94 -24.11
CA PRO A 65 -4.33 2.74 -25.31
C PRO A 65 -4.39 1.90 -26.57
N GLU A 66 -4.60 2.55 -27.71
CA GLU A 66 -4.61 1.87 -29.01
C GLU A 66 -3.30 1.11 -29.24
N GLY A 67 -3.41 -0.13 -29.72
CA GLY A 67 -2.27 -1.00 -30.02
C GLY A 67 -1.62 -1.67 -28.79
N VAL A 68 -2.13 -1.45 -27.57
CA VAL A 68 -1.64 -2.13 -26.36
C VAL A 68 -2.51 -3.35 -26.04
N ASP A 69 -1.87 -4.49 -25.80
CA ASP A 69 -2.52 -5.70 -25.27
C ASP A 69 -2.32 -5.77 -23.73
N PRO A 70 -3.37 -5.54 -22.91
CA PRO A 70 -3.26 -5.59 -21.46
C PRO A 70 -3.02 -7.01 -20.92
N VAL A 71 -3.48 -8.05 -21.63
CA VAL A 71 -3.26 -9.45 -21.22
C VAL A 71 -1.79 -9.82 -21.42
N ALA A 72 -1.18 -9.35 -22.51
CA ALA A 72 0.25 -9.56 -22.76
C ALA A 72 1.15 -8.94 -21.66
N ILE A 73 0.75 -7.80 -21.09
CA ILE A 73 1.44 -7.19 -19.93
C ILE A 73 1.42 -8.14 -18.73
N ILE A 74 0.25 -8.70 -18.41
CA ILE A 74 0.08 -9.64 -17.28
C ILE A 74 0.93 -10.90 -17.52
N LEU A 75 0.82 -11.52 -18.69
CA LEU A 75 1.61 -12.71 -19.04
C LEU A 75 3.12 -12.46 -18.95
N LYS A 76 3.59 -11.29 -19.40
CA LYS A 76 5.01 -10.92 -19.30
C LYS A 76 5.46 -10.73 -17.84
N ALA A 77 4.58 -10.28 -16.94
CA ALA A 77 4.90 -10.20 -15.52
C ALA A 77 5.09 -11.60 -14.90
N PHE A 78 4.25 -12.57 -15.27
CA PHE A 78 4.43 -13.97 -14.89
C PHE A 78 5.75 -14.55 -15.44
N ASP A 79 6.09 -14.26 -16.70
CA ASP A 79 7.36 -14.68 -17.31
C ASP A 79 8.60 -14.14 -16.57
N LEU A 80 8.48 -12.96 -15.97
CA LEU A 80 9.53 -12.35 -15.14
C LEU A 80 9.57 -12.90 -13.70
N GLY A 81 8.62 -13.75 -13.33
CA GLY A 81 8.51 -14.33 -11.99
C GLY A 81 7.92 -13.36 -10.95
N ILE A 82 7.28 -12.26 -11.38
CA ILE A 82 6.54 -11.37 -10.46
C ILE A 82 5.43 -12.17 -9.79
N ASN A 83 5.25 -11.98 -8.48
CA ASN A 83 4.27 -12.76 -7.73
C ASN A 83 3.27 -11.92 -6.94
N TYR A 84 3.24 -10.60 -7.11
CA TYR A 84 2.21 -9.73 -6.55
C TYR A 84 1.41 -9.05 -7.65
N TYR A 85 0.09 -9.20 -7.60
CA TYR A 85 -0.84 -8.70 -8.60
C TYR A 85 -1.97 -7.93 -7.93
N ASP A 86 -2.19 -6.70 -8.37
CA ASP A 86 -3.16 -5.78 -7.79
C ASP A 86 -4.25 -5.40 -8.81
N THR A 87 -5.52 -5.46 -8.41
CA THR A 87 -6.67 -5.00 -9.19
C THR A 87 -7.70 -4.33 -8.27
N SER A 88 -8.86 -3.93 -8.78
CA SER A 88 -9.93 -3.30 -7.99
C SER A 88 -11.27 -3.39 -8.71
N ASN A 89 -12.37 -3.37 -7.96
CA ASN A 89 -13.72 -3.19 -8.50
C ASN A 89 -13.93 -1.84 -9.24
N LEU A 90 -12.99 -0.89 -9.11
CA LEU A 90 -13.01 0.39 -9.83
C LEU A 90 -12.11 0.45 -11.06
N TYR A 91 -11.40 -0.63 -11.38
CA TYR A 91 -10.40 -0.61 -12.45
C TYR A 91 -10.99 -1.08 -13.78
N GLY A 92 -12.30 -0.83 -14.00
CA GLY A 92 -13.00 -1.16 -15.24
C GLY A 92 -12.69 -2.57 -15.74
N PRO A 93 -12.05 -2.74 -16.92
CA PRO A 93 -11.78 -4.04 -17.51
C PRO A 93 -10.64 -4.85 -16.83
N SER A 94 -9.91 -4.27 -15.87
CA SER A 94 -8.73 -4.90 -15.26
C SER A 94 -8.96 -6.33 -14.77
N GLN A 95 -10.05 -6.58 -14.01
CA GLN A 95 -10.36 -7.91 -13.48
C GLN A 95 -10.61 -8.93 -14.60
N ARG A 96 -11.26 -8.53 -15.70
CA ARG A 96 -11.48 -9.39 -16.87
C ARG A 96 -10.21 -9.64 -17.68
N ASN A 97 -9.29 -8.66 -17.72
CA ASN A 97 -7.96 -8.86 -18.31
C ASN A 97 -7.15 -9.88 -17.49
N PHE A 98 -7.26 -9.84 -16.16
CA PHE A 98 -6.71 -10.88 -15.29
C PHE A 98 -7.34 -12.25 -15.52
N HIS A 99 -8.67 -12.34 -15.70
CA HIS A 99 -9.34 -13.60 -16.05
C HIS A 99 -8.75 -14.24 -17.32
N GLU A 100 -8.64 -13.48 -18.41
CA GLU A 100 -8.09 -14.02 -19.65
C GLU A 100 -6.62 -14.44 -19.50
N ALA A 101 -5.81 -13.72 -18.72
CA ALA A 101 -4.46 -14.15 -18.40
C ALA A 101 -4.45 -15.43 -17.54
N PHE A 102 -5.31 -15.51 -16.53
CA PHE A 102 -5.40 -16.64 -15.61
C PHE A 102 -5.85 -17.91 -16.32
N ARG A 103 -6.80 -17.82 -17.26
CA ARG A 103 -7.20 -18.92 -18.12
C ARG A 103 -6.02 -19.46 -18.95
N ARG A 104 -5.23 -18.57 -19.56
CA ARG A 104 -4.03 -18.95 -20.34
C ARG A 104 -2.90 -19.54 -19.48
N LEU A 105 -2.86 -19.18 -18.20
CA LEU A 105 -1.88 -19.67 -17.22
C LEU A 105 -2.41 -20.84 -16.38
N HIS A 106 -3.63 -21.32 -16.67
CA HIS A 106 -4.32 -22.36 -15.92
C HIS A 106 -4.44 -22.06 -14.41
N LEU A 107 -4.83 -20.84 -14.03
CA LEU A 107 -4.93 -20.39 -12.64
C LEU A 107 -6.37 -20.38 -12.09
N ILE A 108 -7.35 -20.80 -12.89
CA ILE A 108 -8.75 -20.85 -12.52
C ILE A 108 -9.06 -22.24 -11.92
N PRO A 109 -9.46 -22.33 -10.64
CA PRO A 109 -9.82 -23.60 -10.01
C PRO A 109 -10.94 -24.32 -10.77
N GLY A 110 -10.84 -25.64 -10.87
CA GLY A 110 -11.86 -26.47 -11.53
C GLY A 110 -11.77 -26.55 -13.05
N GLU A 111 -10.97 -25.68 -13.70
CA GLU A 111 -10.69 -25.80 -15.14
C GLU A 111 -9.66 -26.90 -15.43
N GLU A 112 -9.69 -27.42 -16.67
CA GLU A 112 -8.71 -28.39 -17.15
C GLU A 112 -7.29 -27.80 -17.11
N GLY A 113 -6.37 -28.55 -16.50
CA GLY A 113 -4.97 -28.15 -16.36
C GLY A 113 -4.68 -27.18 -15.21
N TYR A 114 -5.65 -26.89 -14.32
CA TYR A 114 -5.48 -25.97 -13.19
C TYR A 114 -4.18 -26.23 -12.41
N ASP A 115 -3.26 -25.25 -12.46
CA ASP A 115 -1.98 -25.24 -11.77
C ASP A 115 -2.13 -24.63 -10.37
N ARG A 116 -2.53 -25.49 -9.43
CA ARG A 116 -2.67 -25.15 -8.01
C ARG A 116 -1.36 -24.65 -7.39
N GLU A 117 -0.21 -25.16 -7.81
CA GLU A 117 1.09 -24.78 -7.26
C GLU A 117 1.52 -23.40 -7.74
N LEU A 118 1.23 -23.03 -8.99
CA LEU A 118 1.45 -21.67 -9.47
C LEU A 118 0.47 -20.69 -8.82
N ARG A 119 -0.82 -21.04 -8.71
CA ARG A 119 -1.81 -20.18 -8.04
C ARG A 119 -1.44 -19.91 -6.58
N SER A 120 -0.90 -20.88 -5.85
CA SER A 120 -0.49 -20.69 -4.45
C SER A 120 0.80 -19.86 -4.29
N ARG A 121 1.59 -19.72 -5.36
CA ARG A 121 2.83 -18.92 -5.37
C ARG A 121 2.64 -17.46 -5.76
N ILE A 122 1.43 -17.06 -6.16
CA ILE A 122 1.10 -15.66 -6.45
C ILE A 122 0.17 -15.08 -5.40
N TRP A 123 0.28 -13.78 -5.19
CA TRP A 123 -0.55 -12.97 -4.33
C TRP A 123 -1.47 -12.10 -5.17
N LEU A 124 -2.76 -12.39 -5.17
CA LEU A 124 -3.77 -11.58 -5.84
C LEU A 124 -4.52 -10.70 -4.83
N THR A 125 -4.44 -9.39 -5.05
CA THR A 125 -5.12 -8.37 -4.25
C THR A 125 -6.21 -7.67 -5.07
N SER A 126 -7.43 -7.61 -4.53
CA SER A 126 -8.50 -6.74 -5.05
C SER A 126 -8.93 -5.72 -3.99
N LYS A 127 -9.86 -4.84 -4.33
CA LYS A 127 -10.32 -3.79 -3.43
C LYS A 127 -11.80 -3.47 -3.58
N THR A 128 -12.40 -3.04 -2.48
CA THR A 128 -13.76 -2.51 -2.42
C THR A 128 -13.76 -1.08 -1.91
N CYS A 129 -14.60 -0.22 -2.50
CA CYS A 129 -14.84 1.13 -1.99
C CYS A 129 -16.09 1.22 -1.12
N MET A 130 -16.69 0.07 -0.79
CA MET A 130 -17.81 -0.01 0.12
C MET A 130 -17.31 -0.04 1.57
N ARG A 131 -17.86 0.82 2.42
CA ARG A 131 -17.60 0.91 3.85
C ARG A 131 -18.52 0.02 4.67
N TRP A 132 -19.67 -0.32 4.09
CA TRP A 132 -20.68 -1.19 4.69
C TRP A 132 -20.52 -2.64 4.26
N GLY A 133 -20.73 -3.55 5.22
CA GLY A 133 -20.63 -5.00 5.03
C GLY A 133 -21.88 -5.64 4.44
N ASN A 134 -23.05 -5.03 4.65
CA ASN A 134 -24.35 -5.50 4.18
C ASN A 134 -25.15 -4.37 3.49
N PRO A 135 -26.18 -4.68 2.68
CA PRO A 135 -26.99 -3.67 2.00
C PRO A 135 -27.92 -2.90 2.95
N GLY A 136 -28.63 -1.90 2.42
CA GLY A 136 -29.71 -1.18 3.12
C GLY A 136 -29.24 -0.07 4.08
N TRP A 137 -27.94 0.23 4.11
CA TRP A 137 -27.37 1.28 4.95
C TRP A 137 -27.85 2.68 4.55
N GLU A 138 -27.94 3.56 5.53
CA GLU A 138 -28.26 4.98 5.32
C GLU A 138 -26.99 5.80 5.03
N PRO A 139 -27.06 6.81 4.14
CA PRO A 139 -25.95 7.73 3.90
C PRO A 139 -25.47 8.38 5.20
N ARG A 140 -24.15 8.46 5.38
CA ARG A 140 -23.53 9.16 6.50
C ARG A 140 -22.62 10.27 6.01
N GLU A 141 -22.57 11.35 6.78
CA GLU A 141 -21.72 12.50 6.46
C GLU A 141 -20.25 12.06 6.33
N ASN A 142 -19.58 12.53 5.27
CA ASN A 142 -18.18 12.22 4.97
C ASN A 142 -17.86 10.74 4.71
N VAL A 143 -18.86 9.87 4.56
CA VAL A 143 -18.71 8.45 4.22
C VAL A 143 -19.11 8.22 2.77
N SER A 144 -18.14 7.85 1.94
CA SER A 144 -18.38 7.57 0.52
C SER A 144 -18.37 6.06 0.24
N ASN A 145 -19.33 5.62 -0.57
CA ASN A 145 -19.43 4.26 -1.09
C ASN A 145 -19.59 4.35 -2.61
N TRP A 146 -18.78 3.60 -3.36
CA TRP A 146 -18.93 3.56 -4.81
C TRP A 146 -18.37 2.27 -5.41
N SER A 147 -18.88 1.86 -6.57
CA SER A 147 -18.41 0.69 -7.31
C SER A 147 -18.65 0.91 -8.82
N ASN A 148 -17.96 0.14 -9.68
CA ASN A 148 -18.30 0.06 -11.12
C ASN A 148 -19.24 -1.12 -11.42
N GLY A 149 -19.82 -1.77 -10.42
CA GLY A 149 -20.86 -2.78 -10.61
C GLY A 149 -22.27 -2.19 -10.55
N GLU A 150 -23.17 -2.63 -11.42
CA GLU A 150 -24.55 -2.11 -11.52
C GLU A 150 -25.44 -2.47 -10.32
N HIS A 151 -25.09 -3.53 -9.57
CA HIS A 151 -25.90 -4.06 -8.47
C HIS A 151 -25.11 -4.25 -7.16
N VAL A 152 -24.05 -3.45 -6.97
CA VAL A 152 -23.23 -3.50 -5.75
C VAL A 152 -23.85 -2.60 -4.69
N GLN A 153 -24.20 -3.16 -3.55
CA GLN A 153 -24.76 -2.43 -2.41
C GLN A 153 -23.84 -2.47 -1.19
N CYS A 154 -22.91 -3.43 -1.10
CA CYS A 154 -22.00 -3.56 0.02
C CYS A 154 -20.65 -4.20 -0.36
N ALA A 155 -19.72 -4.28 0.59
CA ALA A 155 -18.40 -4.86 0.39
C ALA A 155 -18.44 -6.34 -0.02
N VAL A 156 -19.46 -7.08 0.42
CA VAL A 156 -19.65 -8.50 0.07
C VAL A 156 -20.00 -8.68 -1.39
N ASP A 157 -20.81 -7.77 -1.97
CA ASP A 157 -21.13 -7.79 -3.39
C ASP A 157 -19.88 -7.56 -4.24
N ASP A 158 -19.04 -6.59 -3.85
CA ASP A 158 -17.77 -6.28 -4.49
C ASP A 158 -16.75 -7.44 -4.40
N LEU A 159 -16.73 -8.16 -3.27
CA LEU A 159 -15.92 -9.37 -3.11
C LEU A 159 -16.38 -10.46 -4.09
N LYS A 160 -17.68 -10.79 -4.10
CA LYS A 160 -18.23 -11.82 -4.97
C LYS A 160 -18.07 -11.45 -6.44
N ARG A 161 -18.34 -10.19 -6.81
CA ARG A 161 -18.12 -9.65 -8.16
C ARG A 161 -16.66 -9.79 -8.60
N THR A 162 -15.69 -9.56 -7.71
CA THR A 162 -14.28 -9.81 -8.05
C THR A 162 -14.06 -11.27 -8.42
N LEU A 163 -14.60 -12.21 -7.64
CA LEU A 163 -14.41 -13.63 -7.92
C LEU A 163 -15.06 -14.06 -9.23
N THR A 164 -16.26 -13.56 -9.53
CA THR A 164 -16.91 -13.85 -10.82
C THR A 164 -16.10 -13.28 -11.97
N GLN A 165 -15.55 -12.07 -11.84
CA GLN A 165 -14.80 -11.43 -12.93
C GLN A 165 -13.41 -11.99 -13.17
N VAL A 166 -12.72 -12.49 -12.13
CA VAL A 166 -11.36 -13.03 -12.25
C VAL A 166 -11.36 -14.53 -12.51
N PHE A 167 -12.23 -15.29 -11.84
CA PHE A 167 -12.23 -16.75 -11.86
C PHE A 167 -13.46 -17.37 -12.52
N GLY A 168 -14.52 -16.58 -12.75
CA GLY A 168 -15.82 -17.10 -13.13
C GLY A 168 -16.36 -16.56 -14.45
N ASP A 169 -17.68 -16.44 -14.53
CA ASP A 169 -18.40 -16.00 -15.72
C ASP A 169 -18.63 -14.48 -15.79
N GLY A 170 -18.31 -13.75 -14.72
CA GLY A 170 -18.61 -12.33 -14.57
C GLY A 170 -20.08 -12.00 -14.28
N GLU A 171 -20.96 -13.01 -14.20
CA GLU A 171 -22.43 -12.86 -14.09
C GLU A 171 -23.01 -13.39 -12.77
N GLY A 172 -22.18 -14.00 -11.92
CA GLY A 172 -22.62 -14.42 -10.58
C GLY A 172 -21.98 -15.71 -10.11
N ASN A 173 -21.38 -16.48 -11.02
CA ASN A 173 -20.76 -17.76 -10.69
C ASN A 173 -19.24 -17.63 -10.63
N TYR A 174 -18.65 -18.35 -9.69
CA TYR A 174 -17.21 -18.59 -9.59
C TYR A 174 -16.99 -20.02 -9.08
N PRO A 175 -15.88 -20.68 -9.46
CA PRO A 175 -15.64 -22.07 -9.09
C PRO A 175 -15.30 -22.22 -7.61
N GLU A 176 -15.59 -23.41 -7.06
CA GLU A 176 -15.11 -23.80 -5.74
C GLU A 176 -13.57 -23.73 -5.70
N GLY A 177 -13.03 -23.17 -4.62
CA GLY A 177 -11.59 -22.94 -4.46
C GLY A 177 -11.10 -21.62 -5.06
N ALA A 178 -11.96 -20.78 -5.65
CA ALA A 178 -11.63 -19.40 -5.98
C ALA A 178 -11.40 -18.58 -4.70
N TYR A 179 -10.32 -17.80 -4.66
CA TYR A 179 -10.01 -16.94 -3.52
C TYR A 179 -9.14 -15.75 -3.92
N LEU A 180 -9.20 -14.70 -3.09
CA LEU A 180 -8.22 -13.61 -3.08
C LEU A 180 -7.21 -13.82 -1.96
N ASP A 181 -5.95 -13.50 -2.20
CA ASP A 181 -4.94 -13.48 -1.14
C ASP A 181 -5.21 -12.29 -0.22
N MET A 182 -5.62 -11.15 -0.77
CA MET A 182 -6.02 -10.00 0.03
C MET A 182 -7.17 -9.22 -0.60
N ILE A 183 -8.06 -8.68 0.24
CA ILE A 183 -8.97 -7.61 -0.16
C ILE A 183 -8.65 -6.35 0.64
N LEU A 184 -8.58 -5.21 -0.06
CA LEU A 184 -8.33 -3.91 0.55
C LEU A 184 -9.62 -3.07 0.61
N ILE A 185 -9.81 -2.35 1.72
CA ILE A 185 -10.68 -1.18 1.73
C ILE A 185 -10.03 -0.06 0.93
N HIS A 186 -10.73 0.48 -0.07
CA HIS A 186 -10.20 1.43 -1.07
C HIS A 186 -10.97 2.73 -1.12
N THR A 187 -10.31 3.85 -1.41
CA THR A 187 -9.15 4.28 -0.60
C THR A 187 -9.69 4.98 0.64
N LEU A 188 -9.02 4.83 1.79
CA LEU A 188 -9.41 5.52 3.02
C LEU A 188 -9.10 7.02 2.91
N HIS A 189 -10.08 7.87 3.27
CA HIS A 189 -9.93 9.34 3.17
C HIS A 189 -9.97 10.09 4.49
N ASN A 190 -10.75 9.61 5.46
CA ASN A 190 -11.03 10.33 6.70
C ASN A 190 -11.48 9.36 7.82
N SER A 191 -11.58 9.88 9.04
CA SER A 191 -11.96 9.07 10.21
C SER A 191 -13.43 8.64 10.23
N ALA A 192 -14.35 9.39 9.60
CA ALA A 192 -15.75 8.97 9.53
C ALA A 192 -15.92 7.67 8.74
N GLU A 193 -15.10 7.47 7.70
CA GLU A 193 -15.02 6.18 7.00
C GLU A 193 -14.48 5.08 7.93
N VAL A 194 -13.48 5.37 8.78
CA VAL A 194 -12.96 4.41 9.77
C VAL A 194 -14.05 4.01 10.77
N ASP A 195 -14.85 4.98 11.25
CA ASP A 195 -15.94 4.73 12.17
C ASP A 195 -16.92 3.68 11.63
N VAL A 196 -17.36 3.85 10.38
CA VAL A 196 -18.25 2.88 9.73
C VAL A 196 -17.59 1.53 9.54
N LEU A 197 -16.31 1.48 9.15
CA LEU A 197 -15.60 0.23 8.90
C LEU A 197 -15.54 -0.68 10.13
N TYR A 198 -15.48 -0.09 11.33
CA TYR A 198 -15.39 -0.80 12.61
C TYR A 198 -16.75 -1.08 13.28
N GLU A 199 -17.87 -0.64 12.70
CA GLU A 199 -19.20 -1.00 13.22
C GLU A 199 -19.44 -2.51 13.19
N GLY A 200 -19.94 -3.06 14.30
CA GLY A 200 -20.06 -4.50 14.54
C GLY A 200 -18.78 -5.18 15.04
N LEU A 201 -17.65 -4.45 15.10
CA LEU A 201 -16.46 -4.85 15.86
C LEU A 201 -16.40 -4.12 17.19
N GLU A 202 -16.46 -2.78 17.16
CA GLU A 202 -16.43 -1.93 18.35
C GLU A 202 -17.81 -1.74 19.00
N THR A 203 -18.87 -2.00 18.23
CA THR A 203 -20.24 -2.04 18.71
C THR A 203 -20.75 -3.49 18.73
N PRO A 204 -21.74 -3.84 19.58
CA PRO A 204 -22.38 -5.15 19.51
C PRO A 204 -22.87 -5.44 18.08
N LEU A 205 -22.48 -6.58 17.53
CA LEU A 205 -22.91 -7.00 16.20
C LEU A 205 -24.40 -7.35 16.22
N ASP A 206 -25.18 -6.65 15.40
CA ASP A 206 -26.57 -6.96 15.10
C ASP A 206 -26.68 -7.43 13.63
N PRO A 207 -26.83 -8.74 13.37
CA PRO A 207 -26.97 -9.26 12.01
C PRO A 207 -28.21 -8.76 11.26
N GLU A 208 -29.24 -8.31 11.97
CA GLU A 208 -30.46 -7.72 11.38
C GLU A 208 -30.31 -6.20 11.15
N GLY A 209 -29.24 -5.59 11.70
CA GLY A 209 -28.88 -4.19 11.53
C GLY A 209 -27.86 -3.95 10.41
N HIS A 210 -27.13 -2.83 10.49
CA HIS A 210 -26.04 -2.51 9.56
C HIS A 210 -24.69 -2.56 10.27
N PHE A 211 -23.66 -2.99 9.54
CA PHE A 211 -22.32 -3.13 10.09
C PHE A 211 -21.24 -2.85 9.04
N GLY A 212 -20.03 -2.59 9.51
CA GLY A 212 -18.89 -2.22 8.70
C GLY A 212 -18.39 -3.34 7.80
N ALA A 213 -17.64 -2.96 6.76
CA ALA A 213 -17.05 -3.92 5.84
C ALA A 213 -16.08 -4.89 6.53
N LEU A 214 -15.37 -4.47 7.59
CA LEU A 214 -14.37 -5.32 8.24
C LEU A 214 -15.00 -6.56 8.89
N VAL A 215 -16.16 -6.42 9.55
CA VAL A 215 -16.81 -7.56 10.21
C VAL A 215 -17.38 -8.55 9.20
N ALA A 216 -17.93 -8.07 8.08
CA ALA A 216 -18.42 -8.93 7.00
C ALA A 216 -17.28 -9.66 6.28
N LEU A 217 -16.20 -8.95 5.97
CA LEU A 217 -15.03 -9.55 5.32
C LEU A 217 -14.34 -10.58 6.24
N ARG A 218 -14.38 -10.37 7.57
CA ARG A 218 -13.88 -11.37 8.53
C ARG A 218 -14.57 -12.73 8.37
N ASP A 219 -15.88 -12.75 8.11
CA ASP A 219 -16.60 -14.01 7.86
C ASP A 219 -16.04 -14.76 6.65
N PHE A 220 -15.74 -14.06 5.56
CA PHE A 220 -15.15 -14.66 4.35
C PHE A 220 -13.66 -15.01 4.49
N ARG A 221 -12.97 -14.45 5.48
CA ARG A 221 -11.60 -14.84 5.85
C ARG A 221 -11.62 -16.13 6.65
N ASP A 222 -12.48 -16.18 7.66
CA ASP A 222 -12.47 -17.22 8.69
C ASP A 222 -13.34 -18.42 8.31
N GLY A 223 -14.24 -18.26 7.33
CA GLY A 223 -15.24 -19.25 6.96
C GLY A 223 -16.34 -19.36 8.01
N THR A 224 -16.76 -18.21 8.54
CA THR A 224 -17.85 -18.10 9.51
C THR A 224 -19.03 -17.36 8.90
N ASN A 225 -20.14 -17.28 9.65
CA ASN A 225 -21.33 -16.53 9.26
C ASN A 225 -21.89 -15.72 10.42
N LEU A 226 -21.03 -14.97 11.12
CA LEU A 226 -21.42 -14.16 12.26
C LEU A 226 -22.35 -13.02 11.85
N THR A 227 -22.19 -12.51 10.63
CA THR A 227 -22.93 -11.38 10.08
C THR A 227 -24.18 -11.77 9.28
N GLY A 228 -24.38 -13.05 9.00
CA GLY A 228 -25.43 -13.52 8.09
C GLY A 228 -25.09 -13.41 6.59
N MET A 229 -24.01 -12.70 6.22
CA MET A 229 -23.64 -12.44 4.81
C MET A 229 -22.91 -13.61 4.13
N ASN A 230 -22.47 -14.62 4.88
CA ASN A 230 -21.74 -15.78 4.39
C ASN A 230 -22.45 -17.12 4.75
N PRO A 231 -23.69 -17.36 4.31
CA PRO A 231 -24.49 -18.51 4.74
C PRO A 231 -23.89 -19.88 4.38
N ARG A 232 -22.95 -19.91 3.44
CA ARG A 232 -22.22 -21.11 3.01
C ARG A 232 -20.88 -21.31 3.73
N ASN A 233 -20.51 -20.44 4.67
CA ASN A 233 -19.23 -20.47 5.40
C ASN A 233 -18.01 -20.52 4.46
N GLU A 234 -18.07 -19.76 3.36
CA GLU A 234 -17.04 -19.76 2.33
C GLU A 234 -15.78 -19.05 2.83
N LYS A 235 -14.61 -19.57 2.42
CA LYS A 235 -13.30 -18.95 2.66
C LYS A 235 -12.77 -18.31 1.39
N LEU A 236 -13.27 -17.11 1.10
CA LEU A 236 -13.05 -16.42 -0.18
C LEU A 236 -11.86 -15.45 -0.16
N ILE A 237 -11.37 -15.08 1.03
CA ILE A 237 -10.21 -14.21 1.19
C ILE A 237 -9.24 -14.81 2.22
N ARG A 238 -7.93 -14.56 2.09
CA ARG A 238 -6.94 -14.94 3.12
C ARG A 238 -6.66 -13.81 4.10
N HIS A 239 -6.59 -12.58 3.59
CA HIS A 239 -6.22 -11.41 4.38
C HIS A 239 -7.11 -10.20 4.05
N ILE A 240 -7.28 -9.33 5.04
CA ILE A 240 -7.96 -8.04 4.89
C ILE A 240 -6.90 -6.95 5.04
N GLY A 241 -7.01 -5.86 4.30
CA GLY A 241 -6.16 -4.70 4.47
C GLY A 241 -6.88 -3.43 4.07
N PHE A 242 -6.13 -2.35 3.93
CA PHE A 242 -6.65 -1.11 3.40
C PHE A 242 -5.62 -0.41 2.52
N SER A 243 -6.10 0.58 1.78
CA SER A 243 -5.27 1.43 0.94
C SER A 243 -5.54 2.90 1.23
N GLY A 244 -4.52 3.73 1.08
CA GLY A 244 -4.64 5.16 1.35
C GLY A 244 -3.68 5.98 0.51
N HIS A 245 -4.21 7.06 -0.07
CA HIS A 245 -3.41 8.04 -0.79
C HIS A 245 -3.06 9.26 0.04
N SER A 246 -3.98 9.71 0.92
CA SER A 246 -4.03 11.12 1.29
C SER A 246 -3.77 11.46 2.75
N ASN A 247 -4.31 10.69 3.68
CA ASN A 247 -4.53 11.13 5.06
C ASN A 247 -3.82 10.22 6.08
N PRO A 248 -2.53 10.47 6.39
CA PRO A 248 -1.80 9.69 7.37
C PRO A 248 -2.53 9.59 8.73
N PRO A 249 -3.11 10.66 9.30
CA PRO A 249 -3.93 10.59 10.51
C PRO A 249 -5.02 9.53 10.49
N ALA A 250 -5.89 9.53 9.47
CA ALA A 250 -6.98 8.56 9.36
C ALA A 250 -6.46 7.13 9.16
N MET A 251 -5.36 6.98 8.41
CA MET A 251 -4.74 5.69 8.17
C MET A 251 -4.04 5.13 9.42
N MET A 252 -3.46 5.99 10.26
CA MET A 252 -2.93 5.60 11.57
C MET A 252 -4.06 5.19 12.51
N ASP A 253 -5.16 5.96 12.56
CA ASP A 253 -6.36 5.61 13.35
C ASP A 253 -6.93 4.24 12.93
N MET A 254 -7.02 3.98 11.62
CA MET A 254 -7.42 2.68 11.07
C MET A 254 -6.58 1.53 11.64
N ILE A 255 -5.26 1.67 11.75
CA ILE A 255 -4.38 0.62 12.30
C ILE A 255 -4.49 0.54 13.82
N GLN A 256 -4.56 1.69 14.49
CA GLN A 256 -4.57 1.80 15.95
C GLN A 256 -5.87 1.30 16.59
N ARG A 257 -6.96 1.24 15.83
CA ARG A 257 -8.24 0.64 16.26
C ARG A 257 -8.32 -0.87 16.06
N ASP A 258 -7.39 -1.48 15.33
CA ASP A 258 -7.43 -2.92 15.07
C ASP A 258 -6.97 -3.73 16.29
N GLU A 259 -7.90 -3.99 17.20
CA GLU A 259 -7.68 -4.87 18.37
C GLU A 259 -7.83 -6.36 18.06
N TRP A 260 -8.34 -6.69 16.88
CA TRP A 260 -8.71 -8.05 16.45
C TRP A 260 -7.70 -8.69 15.51
N ASP A 261 -6.62 -7.97 15.19
CA ASP A 261 -5.58 -8.41 14.25
C ASP A 261 -6.15 -8.73 12.84
N LEU A 262 -7.12 -7.94 12.39
CA LEU A 262 -7.75 -8.12 11.07
C LEU A 262 -6.88 -7.60 9.94
N LEU A 263 -6.14 -6.53 10.17
CA LEU A 263 -5.39 -5.82 9.14
C LEU A 263 -4.06 -6.53 8.87
N GLY A 264 -3.98 -7.14 7.70
CA GLY A 264 -2.82 -7.83 7.17
C GLY A 264 -2.02 -7.02 6.14
N GLY A 265 -2.56 -5.96 5.56
CA GLY A 265 -1.83 -5.21 4.53
C GLY A 265 -2.21 -3.75 4.37
N LEU A 266 -1.23 -2.95 3.94
CA LEU A 266 -1.34 -1.53 3.65
C LEU A 266 -0.82 -1.26 2.24
N LEU A 267 -1.67 -0.78 1.34
CA LEU A 267 -1.26 -0.19 0.07
C LEU A 267 -1.21 1.34 0.21
N VAL A 268 -0.02 1.93 0.13
CA VAL A 268 0.22 3.34 0.47
C VAL A 268 0.89 4.10 -0.66
N ALA A 269 0.47 5.35 -0.88
CA ALA A 269 1.17 6.24 -1.79
C ALA A 269 2.54 6.62 -1.22
N ILE A 270 3.61 6.33 -1.96
CA ILE A 270 4.98 6.67 -1.58
C ILE A 270 5.83 6.92 -2.83
N ASN A 271 6.43 8.11 -2.90
CA ASN A 271 7.34 8.50 -3.96
C ASN A 271 8.29 9.61 -3.46
N ALA A 272 9.19 10.08 -4.33
CA ALA A 272 10.21 11.07 -3.99
C ALA A 272 9.68 12.46 -3.58
N ASN A 273 8.39 12.75 -3.80
CA ASN A 273 7.74 13.99 -3.36
C ASN A 273 6.92 13.81 -2.06
N ASP A 274 6.97 12.64 -1.40
CA ASP A 274 6.20 12.37 -0.17
C ASP A 274 6.47 13.39 0.95
N ARG A 275 7.73 13.82 1.14
CA ARG A 275 8.14 14.84 2.14
C ARG A 275 7.64 16.25 1.85
N LEU A 276 7.20 16.53 0.62
CA LEU A 276 6.56 17.79 0.28
C LEU A 276 5.09 17.85 0.73
N MET A 277 4.57 16.73 1.24
CA MET A 277 3.19 16.55 1.65
C MET A 277 3.11 16.17 3.12
N PHE A 278 1.91 15.89 3.65
CA PHE A 278 1.80 15.19 4.93
C PHE A 278 2.27 13.75 4.72
N ASN A 279 3.55 13.53 4.97
CA ASN A 279 4.28 12.37 4.47
C ASN A 279 3.82 11.07 5.14
N MET A 280 3.83 9.99 4.36
CA MET A 280 3.48 8.65 4.83
C MET A 280 4.68 7.97 5.50
N GLN A 281 5.89 8.24 5.02
CA GLN A 281 7.11 7.53 5.40
C GLN A 281 7.51 7.67 6.88
N HIS A 282 7.16 8.78 7.55
CA HIS A 282 7.44 8.97 8.98
C HIS A 282 6.19 8.85 9.85
N ASN A 283 5.02 8.57 9.24
CA ASN A 283 3.74 8.50 9.95
C ASN A 283 3.14 7.09 9.86
N VAL A 284 2.29 6.82 8.88
CA VAL A 284 1.55 5.54 8.82
C VAL A 284 2.43 4.34 8.53
N ILE A 285 3.49 4.47 7.72
CA ILE A 285 4.33 3.33 7.30
C ILE A 285 5.00 2.65 8.51
N PRO A 286 5.69 3.38 9.42
CA PRO A 286 6.25 2.79 10.64
C PRO A 286 5.21 2.10 11.54
N VAL A 287 3.98 2.63 11.61
CA VAL A 287 2.90 2.01 12.41
C VAL A 287 2.46 0.68 11.78
N ALA A 288 2.30 0.64 10.46
CA ALA A 288 1.96 -0.59 9.74
C ALA A 288 3.07 -1.65 9.84
N GLU A 289 4.33 -1.23 9.75
CA GLU A 289 5.49 -2.12 9.87
C GLU A 289 5.57 -2.74 11.26
N ALA A 290 5.44 -1.91 12.30
CA ALA A 290 5.46 -2.39 13.69
C ALA A 290 4.24 -3.27 14.03
N LYS A 291 3.12 -3.13 13.30
CA LYS A 291 1.97 -4.05 13.37
C LYS A 291 2.18 -5.35 12.58
N GLY A 292 3.27 -5.46 11.83
CA GLY A 292 3.59 -6.63 11.00
C GLY A 292 2.77 -6.70 9.71
N MET A 293 2.23 -5.59 9.22
CA MET A 293 1.44 -5.58 7.99
C MET A 293 2.33 -5.75 6.75
N GLY A 294 1.80 -6.39 5.71
CA GLY A 294 2.40 -6.34 4.38
C GLY A 294 2.23 -4.95 3.76
N ILE A 295 3.33 -4.22 3.58
CA ILE A 295 3.31 -2.84 3.05
C ILE A 295 3.65 -2.83 1.56
N ILE A 296 2.73 -2.31 0.77
CA ILE A 296 2.82 -2.17 -0.69
C ILE A 296 2.92 -0.68 -1.03
N GLY A 297 4.00 -0.28 -1.69
CA GLY A 297 4.12 1.05 -2.26
C GLY A 297 3.30 1.20 -3.54
N MET A 298 2.79 2.39 -3.80
CA MET A 298 2.21 2.79 -5.08
C MET A 298 2.50 4.26 -5.39
N LYS A 299 2.12 4.69 -6.60
CA LYS A 299 2.24 6.07 -7.07
C LYS A 299 3.69 6.59 -7.15
N ALA A 300 4.66 5.69 -7.39
CA ALA A 300 6.07 6.03 -7.66
C ALA A 300 6.25 7.13 -8.73
N PHE A 301 5.34 7.19 -9.71
CA PHE A 301 5.35 8.17 -10.81
C PHE A 301 4.20 9.19 -10.76
N ALA A 302 3.53 9.30 -9.62
CA ALA A 302 2.38 10.18 -9.41
C ALA A 302 1.30 10.08 -10.50
N ASP A 303 0.90 8.86 -10.86
CA ASP A 303 -0.10 8.61 -11.92
C ASP A 303 0.33 9.15 -13.31
N ALA A 304 1.62 9.14 -13.62
CA ALA A 304 2.24 9.78 -14.79
C ALA A 304 2.24 11.33 -14.78
N ALA A 305 1.78 11.99 -13.71
CA ALA A 305 1.86 13.44 -13.58
C ALA A 305 3.31 13.96 -13.51
N MET A 306 4.25 13.11 -13.09
CA MET A 306 5.69 13.38 -13.14
C MET A 306 6.27 13.39 -14.56
N TYR A 307 5.53 12.89 -15.56
CA TYR A 307 6.03 12.77 -16.94
C TYR A 307 5.30 13.73 -17.89
N HIS A 308 4.14 13.34 -18.43
CA HIS A 308 3.56 14.04 -19.58
C HIS A 308 2.23 14.74 -19.30
N LYS A 309 1.47 14.29 -18.30
CA LYS A 309 0.12 14.78 -18.06
C LYS A 309 0.05 15.74 -16.88
N GLU A 310 -0.98 16.58 -16.85
CA GLU A 310 -1.23 17.44 -15.69
C GLU A 310 -1.58 16.63 -14.44
N PRO A 311 -1.22 17.12 -13.23
CA PRO A 311 -1.64 16.51 -11.97
C PRO A 311 -3.17 16.35 -11.91
N GLY A 312 -3.62 15.13 -11.62
CA GLY A 312 -5.04 14.74 -11.62
C GLY A 312 -5.22 13.25 -11.87
N TRP A 313 -6.42 12.71 -11.66
CA TRP A 313 -6.66 11.28 -11.85
C TRP A 313 -6.74 10.87 -13.33
N SER A 314 -6.12 9.75 -13.68
CA SER A 314 -6.31 9.13 -14.99
C SER A 314 -7.75 8.65 -15.19
N SER A 315 -8.36 9.00 -16.31
CA SER A 315 -9.75 8.69 -16.65
C SER A 315 -9.94 8.25 -18.10
N LYS A 316 -8.84 8.16 -18.87
CA LYS A 316 -8.84 7.83 -20.29
C LYS A 316 -7.46 7.33 -20.75
N PRO A 317 -7.38 6.59 -21.85
CA PRO A 317 -6.12 5.99 -22.31
C PRO A 317 -4.98 6.97 -22.58
N GLU A 318 -5.26 8.20 -23.00
CA GLU A 318 -4.21 9.20 -23.31
C GLU A 318 -3.44 9.67 -22.05
N HIS A 319 -3.99 9.42 -20.86
CA HIS A 319 -3.30 9.68 -19.60
C HIS A 319 -2.25 8.62 -19.28
N VAL A 320 -2.22 7.49 -19.99
CA VAL A 320 -1.23 6.43 -19.77
C VAL A 320 0.11 6.80 -20.40
N TYR A 321 1.19 6.72 -19.62
CA TYR A 321 2.53 6.97 -20.11
C TYR A 321 3.16 5.72 -20.72
N LEU A 322 3.60 5.81 -21.98
CA LEU A 322 4.03 4.66 -22.80
C LEU A 322 5.56 4.51 -22.94
N LYS A 323 6.36 5.27 -22.19
CA LYS A 323 7.83 5.28 -22.30
C LYS A 323 8.53 4.88 -20.99
N VAL A 324 9.79 4.48 -21.10
CA VAL A 324 10.65 4.18 -19.94
C VAL A 324 11.27 5.48 -19.42
N GLY A 325 10.60 6.11 -18.46
CA GLY A 325 11.05 7.37 -17.88
C GLY A 325 11.30 8.46 -18.94
N ASP A 326 11.97 9.52 -18.51
CA ASP A 326 12.45 10.58 -19.39
C ASP A 326 13.94 10.83 -19.12
N PRO A 327 14.76 11.27 -20.10
CA PRO A 327 16.15 11.67 -19.81
C PRO A 327 16.28 12.69 -18.69
N ALA A 328 15.32 13.61 -18.53
CA ALA A 328 15.29 14.59 -17.45
C ALA A 328 14.77 14.00 -16.11
N LEU A 329 14.05 12.88 -16.17
CA LEU A 329 13.52 12.19 -14.99
C LEU A 329 13.52 10.67 -15.23
N PRO A 330 14.66 9.99 -15.00
CA PRO A 330 14.73 8.54 -15.19
C PRO A 330 13.78 7.81 -14.23
N SER A 331 13.16 6.72 -14.68
CA SER A 331 12.20 5.96 -13.85
C SER A 331 12.87 5.18 -12.72
N ARG A 332 14.11 4.72 -12.93
CA ARG A 332 14.85 3.85 -12.00
C ARG A 332 15.02 4.46 -10.61
N PRO A 333 15.55 5.70 -10.44
CA PRO A 333 15.69 6.31 -9.12
C PRO A 333 14.36 6.46 -8.37
N LEU A 334 13.24 6.69 -9.07
CA LEU A 334 11.93 6.82 -8.43
C LEU A 334 11.41 5.48 -7.89
N ILE A 335 11.67 4.39 -8.60
CA ILE A 335 11.38 3.02 -8.12
C ILE A 335 12.27 2.68 -6.94
N GLU A 336 13.57 2.92 -7.05
CA GLU A 336 14.55 2.66 -6.01
C GLU A 336 14.24 3.45 -4.73
N TYR A 337 13.88 4.73 -4.85
CA TYR A 337 13.44 5.56 -3.73
C TYR A 337 12.26 4.94 -2.98
N ALA A 338 11.20 4.55 -3.70
CA ALA A 338 10.01 3.95 -3.08
C ALA A 338 10.32 2.61 -2.40
N LEU A 339 11.21 1.79 -2.98
CA LEU A 339 11.60 0.48 -2.44
C LEU A 339 12.64 0.52 -1.31
N THR A 340 13.36 1.63 -1.18
CA THR A 340 14.29 1.88 -0.06
C THR A 340 13.67 2.74 1.04
N THR A 341 12.42 3.17 0.88
CA THR A 341 11.67 3.73 2.01
C THR A 341 11.47 2.61 3.05
N PRO A 342 11.90 2.82 4.32
CA PRO A 342 11.76 1.82 5.38
C PRO A 342 10.33 1.27 5.49
N GLY A 343 10.21 -0.03 5.75
CA GLY A 343 8.94 -0.76 5.83
C GLY A 343 8.32 -1.20 4.50
N VAL A 344 8.68 -0.64 3.35
CA VAL A 344 8.09 -1.05 2.06
C VAL A 344 8.59 -2.44 1.63
N HIS A 345 7.69 -3.38 1.35
CA HIS A 345 8.04 -4.75 0.97
C HIS A 345 8.02 -4.98 -0.55
N THR A 346 7.04 -4.38 -1.23
CA THR A 346 6.86 -4.46 -2.67
C THR A 346 6.30 -3.15 -3.21
N LEU A 347 6.57 -2.84 -4.48
CA LEU A 347 6.07 -1.66 -5.17
C LEU A 347 5.23 -2.10 -6.35
N ILE A 348 3.95 -1.69 -6.40
CA ILE A 348 3.16 -1.88 -7.62
C ILE A 348 3.43 -0.74 -8.62
N THR A 349 3.65 -1.11 -9.87
CA THR A 349 3.71 -0.16 -10.98
C THR A 349 2.63 -0.47 -12.01
N GLY A 350 1.93 0.57 -12.48
CA GLY A 350 1.11 0.47 -13.68
C GLY A 350 2.02 0.49 -14.91
N ILE A 351 1.79 -0.42 -15.84
CA ILE A 351 2.56 -0.52 -17.08
C ILE A 351 1.74 0.05 -18.23
N GLY A 352 2.32 1.00 -18.95
CA GLY A 352 1.74 1.56 -20.17
C GLY A 352 2.08 0.74 -21.42
N HIS A 353 3.35 0.34 -21.57
CA HIS A 353 3.85 -0.34 -22.76
C HIS A 353 4.87 -1.43 -22.41
N ILE A 354 4.80 -2.54 -23.15
CA ILE A 354 5.82 -3.59 -23.16
C ILE A 354 6.42 -3.71 -24.56
N ASP A 355 7.71 -4.00 -24.60
CA ASP A 355 8.47 -4.07 -25.85
C ASP A 355 9.35 -5.33 -25.88
N GLU A 356 9.71 -5.77 -27.07
CA GLU A 356 10.70 -6.84 -27.29
C GLU A 356 12.12 -6.35 -26.96
N ASP A 357 12.41 -5.07 -27.23
CA ASP A 357 13.64 -4.44 -26.77
C ASP A 357 13.54 -4.19 -25.25
N PRO A 358 14.38 -4.85 -24.43
CA PRO A 358 14.34 -4.65 -22.98
C PRO A 358 14.58 -3.20 -22.58
N LEU A 359 15.28 -2.39 -23.37
CA LEU A 359 15.52 -0.96 -23.09
C LEU A 359 14.28 -0.08 -23.30
N ARG A 360 13.28 -0.56 -24.05
CA ARG A 360 12.01 0.13 -24.32
C ARG A 360 10.83 -0.44 -23.54
N CYS A 361 11.02 -1.60 -22.91
CA CYS A 361 9.98 -2.26 -22.13
C CYS A 361 9.94 -1.73 -20.69
N GLN A 362 8.87 -1.00 -20.33
CA GLN A 362 8.70 -0.47 -18.98
C GLN A 362 8.74 -1.56 -17.91
N LEU A 363 8.05 -2.68 -18.13
CA LEU A 363 8.01 -3.77 -17.16
C LEU A 363 9.41 -4.36 -16.89
N VAL A 364 10.24 -4.53 -17.92
CA VAL A 364 11.61 -5.02 -17.77
C VAL A 364 12.50 -4.00 -17.05
N GLN A 365 12.39 -2.71 -17.40
CA GLN A 365 13.18 -1.66 -16.76
C GLN A 365 12.80 -1.47 -15.28
N ASN A 366 11.50 -1.52 -14.98
CA ASN A 366 10.99 -1.47 -13.62
C ASN A 366 11.45 -2.70 -12.83
N PHE A 367 11.48 -3.88 -13.45
CA PHE A 367 12.00 -5.10 -12.84
C PHE A 367 13.46 -4.93 -12.42
N TYR A 368 14.32 -4.44 -13.31
CA TYR A 368 15.74 -4.19 -12.99
C TYR A 368 15.94 -3.12 -11.91
N ALA A 369 15.14 -2.05 -11.93
CA ALA A 369 15.18 -1.02 -10.89
C ALA A 369 14.75 -1.57 -9.52
N ALA A 370 13.85 -2.55 -9.50
CA ALA A 370 13.37 -3.16 -8.27
C ALA A 370 14.37 -4.15 -7.63
N GLN A 371 15.53 -4.42 -8.24
CA GLN A 371 16.55 -5.31 -7.68
C GLN A 371 17.47 -4.54 -6.73
N ILE A 372 16.86 -3.97 -5.68
CA ILE A 372 17.51 -3.12 -4.69
C ILE A 372 17.17 -3.57 -3.26
N THR A 373 18.18 -3.66 -2.41
CA THR A 373 18.00 -3.98 -0.99
C THR A 373 17.35 -2.79 -0.26
N PRO A 374 16.71 -2.99 0.90
CA PRO A 374 16.07 -1.89 1.65
C PRO A 374 16.99 -0.71 1.95
N ASP A 375 18.29 -0.96 2.14
CA ASP A 375 19.36 0.00 2.42
C ASP A 375 20.16 0.41 1.17
N GLY A 376 19.65 0.11 -0.03
CA GLY A 376 20.38 0.30 -1.28
C GLY A 376 20.58 1.75 -1.73
N LEU A 377 20.00 2.74 -1.03
CA LEU A 377 20.24 4.17 -1.24
C LEU A 377 20.65 4.83 0.08
N SER A 378 21.76 5.56 0.06
CA SER A 378 22.19 6.41 1.17
C SER A 378 21.24 7.61 1.37
N PRO A 379 21.23 8.25 2.55
CA PRO A 379 20.45 9.48 2.77
C PRO A 379 20.73 10.58 1.74
N ASP A 380 22.00 10.74 1.32
CA ASP A 380 22.41 11.72 0.32
C ASP A 380 21.84 11.41 -1.07
N GLU A 381 21.83 10.13 -1.48
CA GLU A 381 21.24 9.71 -2.75
C GLU A 381 19.73 9.88 -2.74
N ARG A 382 19.07 9.53 -1.63
CA ARG A 382 17.63 9.78 -1.45
C ARG A 382 17.33 11.29 -1.57
N GLY A 383 18.11 12.14 -0.91
CA GLY A 383 17.95 13.60 -0.99
C GLY A 383 18.13 14.16 -2.41
N LYS A 384 19.06 13.60 -3.21
CA LYS A 384 19.21 13.99 -4.63
C LYS A 384 17.99 13.61 -5.47
N ILE A 385 17.37 12.46 -5.19
CA ILE A 385 16.16 12.01 -5.89
C ILE A 385 14.96 12.87 -5.49
N GLU A 386 14.85 13.23 -4.20
CA GLU A 386 13.84 14.19 -3.72
C GLU A 386 13.98 15.54 -4.43
N GLN A 387 15.20 16.08 -4.53
CA GLN A 387 15.45 17.34 -5.25
C GLN A 387 15.10 17.25 -6.74
N LEU A 388 15.46 16.14 -7.39
CA LEU A 388 15.11 15.89 -8.79
C LEU A 388 13.59 15.89 -8.99
N ALA A 389 12.87 15.15 -8.15
CA ALA A 389 11.41 15.05 -8.24
C ALA A 389 10.69 16.35 -7.86
N ALA A 390 11.24 17.13 -6.92
CA ALA A 390 10.72 18.44 -6.54
C ALA A 390 10.87 19.48 -7.66
N GLY A 391 11.89 19.34 -8.52
CA GLY A 391 12.05 20.19 -9.70
C GLY A 391 10.96 19.97 -10.76
N ILE A 392 10.31 18.81 -10.75
CA ILE A 392 9.26 18.47 -11.72
C ILE A 392 7.95 19.13 -11.31
N LYS A 393 7.43 20.02 -12.17
CA LYS A 393 6.18 20.76 -11.94
C LYS A 393 6.14 21.43 -10.56
N GLU A 394 7.29 21.96 -10.12
CA GLU A 394 7.45 22.63 -8.82
C GLU A 394 7.02 21.76 -7.61
N GLY A 395 7.18 20.44 -7.72
CA GLY A 395 6.81 19.48 -6.67
C GLY A 395 5.31 19.24 -6.52
N LYS A 396 4.47 19.85 -7.37
CA LYS A 396 3.00 19.79 -7.30
C LYS A 396 2.41 18.55 -7.98
N THR A 397 3.18 17.46 -8.05
CA THR A 397 2.74 16.21 -8.70
C THR A 397 1.87 15.34 -7.79
N ASN A 398 1.99 15.47 -6.47
CA ASN A 398 1.25 14.65 -5.50
C ASN A 398 -0.11 15.29 -5.14
N TYR A 399 -0.96 15.47 -6.15
CA TYR A 399 -2.32 16.03 -6.01
C TYR A 399 -3.27 15.16 -5.16
N PHE A 400 -2.87 13.94 -4.84
CA PHE A 400 -3.64 12.95 -4.08
C PHE A 400 -3.26 12.89 -2.61
N GLN A 401 -2.28 13.69 -2.16
CA GLN A 401 -1.85 13.76 -0.76
C GLN A 401 -2.35 15.03 -0.06
N MET A 402 -2.57 14.93 1.26
CA MET A 402 -2.86 16.11 2.08
C MET A 402 -1.67 17.06 2.12
N ALA A 403 -1.98 18.36 2.23
CA ALA A 403 -0.98 19.42 2.32
C ALA A 403 0.02 19.17 3.46
N ARG A 404 1.26 19.61 3.24
CA ARG A 404 2.37 19.47 4.18
C ARG A 404 1.96 19.91 5.57
N THR A 405 2.24 19.04 6.54
CA THR A 405 2.10 19.31 7.96
C THR A 405 3.47 19.09 8.60
N GLY A 406 3.94 20.04 9.39
CA GLY A 406 5.19 19.90 10.14
C GLY A 406 5.06 18.96 11.33
N LEU A 407 6.11 18.88 12.15
CA LEU A 407 6.08 18.18 13.43
C LEU A 407 4.93 18.76 14.29
N SER A 408 4.04 17.89 14.79
CA SER A 408 2.96 18.28 15.70
C SER A 408 3.33 18.04 17.16
N GLY A 409 2.65 18.74 18.08
CA GLY A 409 2.64 18.34 19.48
C GLY A 409 1.94 16.97 19.68
N PRO A 410 2.17 16.29 20.82
CA PRO A 410 1.45 15.07 21.18
C PRO A 410 -0.04 15.32 21.36
N ARG A 411 -0.89 14.35 21.06
CA ARG A 411 -2.34 14.54 21.00
C ARG A 411 -3.03 14.01 22.26
N GLU A 412 -4.22 14.54 22.57
CA GLU A 412 -5.10 14.05 23.66
C GLU A 412 -4.39 13.81 25.00
N LEU A 413 -3.65 14.80 25.52
CA LEU A 413 -3.02 14.71 26.84
C LEU A 413 -4.09 14.49 27.92
N ARG A 414 -3.83 13.55 28.83
CA ARG A 414 -4.71 13.25 29.97
C ARG A 414 -3.88 12.98 31.21
N LYS A 415 -4.34 13.52 32.35
CA LYS A 415 -3.78 13.28 33.69
C LYS A 415 -4.79 12.46 34.49
N THR A 416 -4.35 11.35 35.06
CA THR A 416 -5.13 10.52 35.97
C THR A 416 -4.37 10.31 37.27
N GLU A 417 -5.09 10.03 38.35
CA GLU A 417 -4.51 9.69 39.65
C GLU A 417 -4.85 8.24 39.97
N GLU A 418 -3.82 7.41 40.17
CA GLU A 418 -3.95 5.99 40.50
C GLU A 418 -2.97 5.67 41.64
N ASP A 419 -3.47 5.10 42.74
CA ASP A 419 -2.66 4.71 43.92
C ASP A 419 -1.75 5.83 44.48
N GLY A 420 -2.22 7.08 44.46
CA GLY A 420 -1.46 8.25 44.94
C GLY A 420 -0.34 8.71 44.00
N LYS A 421 -0.31 8.18 42.78
CA LYS A 421 0.60 8.59 41.70
C LYS A 421 -0.17 9.30 40.60
N ILE A 422 0.45 10.33 40.03
CA ILE A 422 -0.11 11.06 38.89
C ILE A 422 0.46 10.43 37.62
N LEU A 423 -0.42 9.83 36.82
CA LEU A 423 -0.09 9.28 35.52
C LEU A 423 -0.47 10.29 34.42
N LEU A 424 0.51 10.65 33.59
CA LEU A 424 0.30 11.41 32.37
C LEU A 424 0.23 10.44 31.18
N SER A 425 -0.73 10.62 30.28
CA SER A 425 -0.84 9.84 29.04
C SER A 425 -1.16 10.70 27.83
N TRP A 426 -0.74 10.27 26.64
CA TRP A 426 -0.98 10.97 25.37
C TRP A 426 -0.96 10.03 24.16
N GLN A 427 -1.65 10.47 23.10
CA GLN A 427 -1.58 9.86 21.77
C GLN A 427 -0.37 10.43 21.00
N THR A 428 0.21 9.63 20.10
CA THR A 428 1.39 10.02 19.33
C THR A 428 1.20 11.35 18.58
N ALA A 429 2.26 12.16 18.55
CA ALA A 429 2.40 13.26 17.61
C ALA A 429 2.53 12.75 16.16
N TYR A 430 2.40 13.66 15.21
CA TYR A 430 2.70 13.44 13.80
C TYR A 430 4.08 13.97 13.44
N ALA A 431 4.84 13.16 12.69
CA ALA A 431 6.18 13.50 12.24
C ALA A 431 6.12 14.44 11.03
N GLY A 432 7.07 15.37 10.98
CA GLY A 432 7.33 16.22 9.82
C GLY A 432 8.39 15.60 8.91
N ASP A 433 9.36 16.42 8.51
CA ASP A 433 10.44 16.03 7.60
C ASP A 433 11.35 14.95 8.16
N ASP A 434 11.40 14.80 9.48
CA ASP A 434 12.24 13.87 10.22
C ASP A 434 11.38 13.05 11.20
N PRO A 435 11.77 11.79 11.48
CA PRO A 435 11.03 10.94 12.40
C PRO A 435 11.11 11.46 13.84
N ILE A 436 10.04 11.30 14.61
CA ILE A 436 10.02 11.57 16.05
C ILE A 436 10.91 10.54 16.76
N VAL A 437 11.76 11.00 17.68
CA VAL A 437 12.69 10.12 18.41
C VAL A 437 12.38 10.03 19.90
N ARG A 438 11.78 11.07 20.49
CA ARG A 438 11.39 11.08 21.91
C ARG A 438 10.32 12.10 22.24
N TYR A 439 9.79 11.99 23.45
CA TYR A 439 8.96 12.99 24.12
C TYR A 439 9.68 13.50 25.38
N GLU A 440 9.62 14.81 25.60
CA GLU A 440 10.12 15.47 26.81
C GLU A 440 8.92 16.01 27.60
N VAL A 441 8.86 15.71 28.91
CA VAL A 441 7.77 16.12 29.80
C VAL A 441 8.28 17.15 30.79
N LEU A 442 7.60 18.28 30.89
CA LEU A 442 7.88 19.33 31.86
C LEU A 442 6.68 19.55 32.77
N VAL A 443 6.93 19.66 34.07
CA VAL A 443 5.93 20.03 35.08
C VAL A 443 6.35 21.36 35.70
N ASN A 444 5.48 22.37 35.62
CA ASN A 444 5.78 23.74 36.07
C ASN A 444 7.10 24.30 35.46
N GLY A 445 7.38 23.95 34.20
CA GLY A 445 8.59 24.36 33.49
C GLY A 445 9.87 23.58 33.86
N VAL A 446 9.79 22.59 34.75
CA VAL A 446 10.93 21.75 35.14
C VAL A 446 10.82 20.39 34.46
N ALA A 447 11.93 19.90 33.88
CA ALA A 447 11.98 18.59 33.26
C ALA A 447 11.62 17.49 34.27
N ALA A 448 10.62 16.68 33.93
CA ALA A 448 10.08 15.62 34.80
C ALA A 448 10.33 14.22 34.23
N ALA A 449 10.24 14.03 32.92
CA ALA A 449 10.46 12.74 32.28
C ALA A 449 10.91 12.89 30.81
N GLU A 450 11.54 11.83 30.30
CA GLU A 450 11.82 11.64 28.87
C GLU A 450 11.31 10.24 28.48
N VAL A 451 10.60 10.14 27.35
CA VAL A 451 10.04 8.88 26.85
C VAL A 451 10.47 8.67 25.41
N THR A 452 11.20 7.60 25.12
CA THR A 452 11.60 7.24 23.76
C THR A 452 10.38 7.00 22.87
N HIS A 453 10.39 7.53 21.65
CA HIS A 453 9.32 7.29 20.69
C HIS A 453 9.40 5.86 20.14
N HIS A 454 8.24 5.25 19.99
CA HIS A 454 8.05 4.05 19.19
C HIS A 454 6.69 4.13 18.48
N PRO A 455 6.47 3.42 17.36
CA PRO A 455 5.15 3.40 16.73
C PRO A 455 4.07 2.99 17.73
N GLN A 456 3.02 3.80 17.86
CA GLN A 456 1.89 3.50 18.72
C GLN A 456 0.94 2.54 17.98
N LEU A 457 0.87 1.29 18.42
CA LEU A 457 0.14 0.22 17.72
C LEU A 457 -1.36 0.16 18.02
N LEU A 458 -1.77 0.67 19.18
CA LEU A 458 -3.16 0.61 19.63
C LEU A 458 -3.55 1.94 20.27
N ARG A 459 -4.75 2.44 19.95
CA ARG A 459 -5.27 3.68 20.54
C ARG A 459 -5.45 3.56 22.05
N LYS A 460 -5.89 2.38 22.53
CA LYS A 460 -6.02 2.05 23.96
C LYS A 460 -4.69 1.87 24.70
N LYS A 461 -3.55 1.91 24.01
CA LYS A 461 -2.21 1.86 24.61
C LYS A 461 -1.46 3.17 24.27
N PRO A 462 -1.87 4.30 24.86
CA PRO A 462 -1.17 5.56 24.69
C PRO A 462 0.25 5.47 25.28
N PHE A 463 1.08 6.46 24.96
CA PHE A 463 2.28 6.72 25.75
C PHE A 463 1.87 7.17 27.14
N SER A 464 2.70 6.85 28.14
CA SER A 464 2.47 7.32 29.49
C SER A 464 3.75 7.40 30.32
N CYS A 465 3.72 8.22 31.35
CA CYS A 465 4.76 8.29 32.39
C CYS A 465 4.18 8.79 33.72
N GLU A 466 4.79 8.40 34.83
CA GLU A 466 4.51 9.01 36.13
C GLU A 466 5.14 10.40 36.20
N ILE A 467 4.44 11.38 36.77
CA ILE A 467 4.92 12.76 36.92
C ILE A 467 4.71 13.27 38.35
N PRO A 468 5.49 14.25 38.82
CA PRO A 468 5.21 14.94 40.07
C PRO A 468 3.94 15.78 39.99
N GLU A 469 3.42 16.20 41.14
CA GLU A 469 2.31 17.15 41.22
C GLU A 469 2.71 18.52 40.66
N GLY A 470 1.81 19.13 39.90
CA GLY A 470 2.00 20.45 39.32
C GLY A 470 0.75 20.95 38.60
N GLU A 471 0.73 22.26 38.40
CA GLU A 471 -0.37 23.02 37.79
C GLU A 471 -0.28 22.97 36.26
N THR A 472 0.92 23.03 35.71
CA THR A 472 1.13 23.04 34.26
C THR A 472 1.96 21.84 33.83
N VAL A 473 1.47 21.10 32.84
CA VAL A 473 2.18 19.96 32.25
C VAL A 473 2.34 20.17 30.76
N VAL A 474 3.58 20.13 30.28
CA VAL A 474 3.93 20.22 28.87
C VAL A 474 4.51 18.90 28.41
N VAL A 475 4.04 18.40 27.27
CA VAL A 475 4.69 17.28 26.57
C VAL A 475 5.15 17.77 25.20
N ALA A 476 6.44 17.62 24.93
CA ALA A 476 7.07 18.06 23.69
C ALA A 476 7.54 16.85 22.87
N ALA A 477 7.11 16.78 21.61
CA ALA A 477 7.68 15.84 20.63
C ALA A 477 8.99 16.40 20.09
N ILE A 478 10.03 15.56 20.03
CA ILE A 478 11.35 15.90 19.48
C ILE A 478 11.65 14.97 18.30
N ASP A 479 11.99 15.54 17.15
CA ASP A 479 12.40 14.78 15.95
C ASP A 479 13.91 14.58 15.86
N ALA A 480 14.35 13.75 14.90
CA ALA A 480 15.75 13.41 14.70
C ALA A 480 16.63 14.62 14.33
N ALA A 481 16.05 15.71 13.82
CA ALA A 481 16.75 16.97 13.56
C ALA A 481 16.81 17.90 14.79
N GLY A 482 16.14 17.52 15.89
CA GLY A 482 16.05 18.30 17.11
C GLY A 482 14.97 19.38 17.09
N ASN A 483 14.06 19.37 16.12
CA ASN A 483 12.89 20.25 16.15
C ASN A 483 11.95 19.82 17.28
N ARG A 484 11.20 20.79 17.79
CA ARG A 484 10.35 20.63 18.98
C ARG A 484 8.94 21.14 18.72
N ALA A 485 7.94 20.37 19.11
CA ALA A 485 6.53 20.78 19.08
C ALA A 485 5.80 20.34 20.35
N GLU A 486 4.99 21.22 20.92
CA GLU A 486 4.47 21.08 22.28
C GLU A 486 2.95 20.95 22.33
N SER A 487 2.48 20.26 23.36
CA SER A 487 1.11 20.31 23.83
C SER A 487 1.09 20.61 25.32
N LEU A 488 0.18 21.49 25.72
CA LEU A 488 -0.02 21.93 27.10
C LEU A 488 -1.28 21.30 27.67
N LEU A 489 -1.17 20.75 28.88
CA LEU A 489 -2.28 20.41 29.75
C LEU A 489 -2.26 21.42 30.91
N ALA A 490 -3.29 22.26 30.94
CA ALA A 490 -3.51 23.29 31.94
C ALA A 490 -4.50 22.83 33.01
#